data_AF-A0A1M5PYN4-F1
#
_entry.id   AF-A0A1M5PYN4-F1
#
_cell.length_a   1.000
_cell.length_b   1.000
_cell.length_c   1.000
_cell.angle_alpha   90.00
_cell.angle_beta   90.00
_cell.angle_gamma   90.00
#
_symmetry.space_group_name_H-M   'P 1'
#
loop_
_entity.id
_entity.type
_entity.pdbx_description
1 polymer ?
#
loop_
_entity_poly.entity_id
_entity_poly.type
_entity_poly.pdbx_seq_one_letter_code
_entity_poly.pdbx_strand_id
1 'polypeptide(L)'
;MKKNFEYRHYAISHLGSNFIAKSQDGDDVALVSVDVQRLIFAIDKLWDGLESGYSPAWFKQLPIHVLDLDDPAFARHFPPITETVPIGLSLIPSISYAVMALFVTLPIAFFMHRLIVASEPEVIFTLAVCTAAMGFGTVPALVLTVLSAVAYNFSIVPPVTEFSFPTVCEIVYLMINVSVSIVVPWALRKVGEHQRAAAQGRIANIS
;
A
#
# COMPACT_ATOMS: atom_id res chain seq x y z
N MET A 1 -29.45 -17.18 8.21
CA MET A 1 -29.18 -17.52 6.80
C MET A 1 -27.99 -16.69 6.33
N LYS A 2 -26.89 -17.31 5.89
CA LYS A 2 -25.80 -16.57 5.23
C LYS A 2 -26.29 -16.19 3.83
N LYS A 3 -26.14 -14.93 3.45
CA LYS A 3 -26.59 -14.39 2.16
C LYS A 3 -25.59 -14.83 1.08
N ASN A 4 -26.08 -15.33 -0.05
CA ASN A 4 -25.25 -15.50 -1.24
C ASN A 4 -24.71 -14.14 -1.65
N PHE A 5 -23.48 -14.10 -2.16
CA PHE A 5 -22.85 -12.87 -2.63
C PHE A 5 -22.03 -13.14 -3.88
N GLU A 6 -21.76 -12.10 -4.64
CA GLU A 6 -21.03 -12.20 -5.90
C GLU A 6 -19.63 -11.60 -5.74
N TYR A 7 -18.65 -12.21 -6.39
CA TYR A 7 -17.28 -11.74 -6.40
C TYR A 7 -16.64 -12.01 -7.76
N ARG A 8 -16.27 -10.94 -8.49
CA ARG A 8 -15.61 -10.99 -9.81
C ARG A 8 -16.21 -12.03 -10.79
N HIS A 9 -17.51 -11.92 -11.07
CA HIS A 9 -18.28 -12.85 -11.93
C HIS A 9 -18.44 -14.28 -11.39
N TYR A 10 -18.12 -14.52 -10.12
CA TYR A 10 -18.47 -15.76 -9.44
C TYR A 10 -19.61 -15.54 -8.45
N ALA A 11 -20.65 -16.37 -8.57
CA ALA A 11 -21.70 -16.47 -7.57
C ALA A 11 -21.23 -17.39 -6.43
N ILE A 12 -21.02 -16.81 -5.25
CA ILE A 12 -20.57 -17.53 -4.05
C ILE A 12 -21.79 -17.89 -3.20
N SER A 13 -21.98 -19.19 -3.04
CA SER A 13 -23.06 -19.79 -2.25
C SER A 13 -22.51 -20.67 -1.14
N HIS A 14 -23.30 -20.86 -0.08
CA HIS A 14 -22.91 -21.69 1.05
C HIS A 14 -23.68 -23.01 1.02
N LEU A 15 -22.97 -24.13 0.91
CA LEU A 15 -23.55 -25.48 0.88
C LEU A 15 -22.92 -26.34 1.99
N GLY A 16 -23.68 -26.61 3.05
CA GLY A 16 -23.17 -27.35 4.21
C GLY A 16 -22.08 -26.56 4.95
N SER A 17 -20.87 -27.12 5.04
CA SER A 17 -19.68 -26.46 5.59
C SER A 17 -18.85 -25.70 4.56
N ASN A 18 -19.20 -25.83 3.27
CA ASN A 18 -18.35 -25.38 2.18
C ASN A 18 -18.95 -24.14 1.50
N PHE A 19 -18.07 -23.27 1.03
CA PHE A 19 -18.36 -22.20 0.09
C PHE A 19 -18.11 -22.70 -1.33
N ILE A 20 -19.05 -22.40 -2.22
CA ILE A 20 -19.01 -22.80 -3.63
C ILE A 20 -19.08 -21.53 -4.48
N ALA A 21 -18.03 -21.26 -5.25
CA ALA A 21 -18.01 -20.22 -6.27
C ALA A 21 -18.29 -20.86 -7.64
N LYS A 22 -19.37 -20.45 -8.29
CA LYS A 22 -19.68 -20.83 -9.68
C LYS A 22 -19.50 -19.65 -10.60
N SER A 23 -18.82 -19.85 -11.73
CA SER A 23 -18.71 -18.82 -12.76
C SER A 23 -20.10 -18.48 -13.29
N GLN A 24 -20.36 -17.19 -13.51
CA GLN A 24 -21.56 -16.70 -14.19
C GLN A 24 -21.45 -16.77 -15.72
N ASP A 25 -20.24 -16.97 -16.25
CA ASP A 25 -19.97 -16.97 -17.69
C ASP A 25 -20.37 -18.28 -18.39
N GLY A 26 -21.04 -19.19 -17.66
CA GLY A 26 -21.52 -20.47 -18.18
C GLY A 26 -20.46 -21.57 -18.17
N ASP A 27 -19.28 -21.31 -17.60
CA ASP A 27 -18.28 -22.35 -17.37
C ASP A 27 -18.77 -23.34 -16.32
N ASP A 28 -18.71 -24.64 -16.64
CA ASP A 28 -19.07 -25.73 -15.73
C ASP A 28 -18.06 -25.92 -14.58
N VAL A 29 -17.20 -24.93 -14.29
CA VAL A 29 -16.19 -25.00 -13.24
C VAL A 29 -16.73 -24.38 -11.95
N ALA A 30 -16.82 -25.20 -10.92
CA ALA A 30 -17.11 -24.76 -9.56
C ALA A 30 -15.87 -24.85 -8.68
N LEU A 31 -15.52 -23.77 -7.99
CA LEU A 31 -14.48 -23.76 -6.96
C LEU A 31 -15.15 -24.02 -5.61
N VAL A 32 -14.58 -24.91 -4.80
CA VAL A 32 -15.12 -25.28 -3.48
C VAL A 32 -14.05 -25.08 -2.42
N SER A 33 -14.41 -24.45 -1.30
CA SER A 33 -13.55 -24.42 -0.11
C SER A 33 -14.34 -24.23 1.18
N VAL A 34 -13.86 -24.76 2.30
CA VAL A 34 -14.31 -24.48 3.66
C VAL A 34 -13.97 -23.02 4.07
N ASP A 35 -12.94 -22.41 3.45
CA ASP A 35 -12.49 -21.05 3.72
C ASP A 35 -12.85 -20.08 2.58
N VAL A 36 -13.71 -19.10 2.88
CA VAL A 36 -14.13 -18.07 1.91
C VAL A 36 -12.97 -17.21 1.42
N GLN A 37 -11.97 -16.95 2.25
CA GLN A 37 -10.83 -16.12 1.84
C GLN A 37 -9.95 -16.87 0.85
N ARG A 38 -9.75 -18.18 1.06
CA ARG A 38 -9.05 -19.05 0.12
C ARG A 38 -9.76 -19.06 -1.24
N LEU A 39 -11.08 -19.15 -1.23
CA LEU A 39 -11.92 -19.09 -2.43
C LEU A 39 -11.73 -17.76 -3.18
N ILE A 40 -11.80 -16.63 -2.47
CA ILE A 40 -11.58 -15.28 -3.03
C ILE A 40 -10.19 -15.15 -3.63
N PHE A 41 -9.15 -15.61 -2.93
CA PHE A 41 -7.77 -15.55 -3.41
C PHE A 41 -7.55 -16.41 -4.66
N ALA A 42 -8.18 -17.59 -4.74
CA ALA A 42 -8.13 -18.42 -5.93
C ALA A 42 -8.79 -17.72 -7.14
N ILE A 43 -9.92 -17.03 -6.92
CA ILE A 43 -10.58 -16.22 -7.94
C ILE A 43 -9.67 -15.07 -8.40
N ASP A 44 -9.04 -14.35 -7.47
CA ASP A 44 -8.09 -13.28 -7.82
C ASP A 44 -6.92 -13.82 -8.66
N LYS A 45 -6.37 -14.99 -8.31
CA LYS A 45 -5.28 -15.60 -9.10
C LYS A 45 -5.72 -16.05 -10.49
N LEU A 46 -6.98 -16.44 -10.67
CA LEU A 46 -7.54 -16.72 -12.00
C LEU A 46 -7.63 -15.45 -12.83
N TRP A 47 -8.13 -14.37 -12.23
CA TRP A 47 -8.23 -13.06 -12.88
C TRP A 47 -6.86 -12.46 -13.22
N ASP A 48 -5.89 -12.52 -12.31
CA ASP A 48 -4.49 -12.14 -12.56
C ASP A 48 -3.94 -12.91 -13.78
N GLY A 49 -4.27 -14.20 -13.88
CA GLY A 49 -3.90 -15.05 -14.99
C GLY A 49 -4.57 -14.65 -16.31
N LEU A 50 -5.85 -14.29 -16.27
CA LEU A 50 -6.60 -13.83 -17.43
C LEU A 50 -6.07 -12.49 -17.95
N GLU A 51 -5.83 -11.52 -17.06
CA GLU A 51 -5.29 -10.21 -17.41
C GLU A 51 -3.86 -10.30 -17.98
N SER A 52 -3.05 -11.22 -17.47
CA SER A 52 -1.69 -11.45 -17.97
C SER A 52 -1.63 -12.33 -19.22
N GLY A 53 -2.75 -12.93 -19.65
CA GLY A 53 -2.79 -13.88 -20.76
C GLY A 53 -2.20 -15.27 -20.44
N TYR A 54 -1.94 -15.56 -19.16
CA TYR A 54 -1.40 -16.82 -18.68
C TYR A 54 -2.32 -17.47 -17.65
N SER A 55 -3.03 -18.55 -18.02
CA SER A 55 -3.79 -19.30 -17.02
C SER A 55 -2.86 -20.05 -16.05
N PRO A 56 -3.18 -20.06 -14.74
CA PRO A 56 -2.34 -20.70 -13.73
C PRO A 56 -2.14 -22.20 -14.02
N ALA A 57 -0.95 -22.73 -13.73
CA ALA A 57 -0.63 -24.13 -14.01
C ALA A 57 -1.59 -25.12 -13.31
N TRP A 58 -2.00 -24.79 -12.09
CA TRP A 58 -2.94 -25.59 -11.31
C TRP A 58 -4.35 -25.65 -11.94
N PHE A 59 -4.73 -24.62 -12.69
CA PHE A 59 -6.03 -24.55 -13.37
C PHE A 59 -6.07 -25.44 -14.62
N LYS A 60 -4.94 -25.53 -15.34
CA LYS A 60 -4.82 -26.34 -16.57
C LYS A 60 -4.84 -27.85 -16.34
N GLN A 61 -4.53 -28.29 -15.12
CA GLN A 61 -4.31 -29.71 -14.82
C GLN A 61 -5.59 -30.48 -14.50
N LEU A 62 -6.76 -29.83 -14.54
CA LEU A 62 -7.99 -30.39 -14.01
C LEU A 62 -8.92 -30.89 -15.12
N PRO A 63 -9.12 -32.21 -15.24
CA PRO A 63 -10.20 -32.77 -16.04
C PRO A 63 -11.58 -32.71 -15.34
N ILE A 64 -11.71 -31.97 -14.23
CA ILE A 64 -12.84 -32.05 -13.30
C ILE A 64 -13.58 -30.71 -13.23
N HIS A 65 -14.91 -30.77 -13.37
CA HIS A 65 -15.86 -29.64 -13.25
C HIS A 65 -15.94 -29.01 -11.84
N VAL A 66 -15.34 -29.64 -10.84
CA VAL A 66 -15.36 -29.17 -9.45
C VAL A 66 -13.94 -29.22 -8.92
N LEU A 67 -13.41 -28.06 -8.55
CA LEU A 67 -12.10 -27.92 -7.95
C LEU A 67 -12.25 -27.70 -6.45
N ASP A 68 -11.83 -28.69 -5.68
CA ASP A 68 -11.72 -28.59 -4.23
C ASP A 68 -10.38 -27.94 -3.84
N LEU A 69 -10.44 -26.70 -3.34
CA LEU A 69 -9.28 -25.94 -2.89
C LEU A 69 -8.73 -26.43 -1.55
N ASP A 70 -9.44 -27.33 -0.86
CA ASP A 70 -9.01 -27.98 0.37
C ASP A 70 -8.32 -29.32 0.14
N ASP A 71 -8.30 -29.82 -1.10
CA ASP A 71 -7.50 -30.98 -1.46
C ASP A 71 -6.02 -30.70 -1.11
N PRO A 72 -5.33 -31.59 -0.39
CA PRO A 72 -3.93 -31.40 0.01
C PRO A 72 -2.96 -31.16 -1.16
N ALA A 73 -3.30 -31.57 -2.39
CA ALA A 73 -2.54 -31.23 -3.60
C ALA A 73 -2.63 -29.73 -3.95
N PHE A 74 -3.81 -29.13 -3.76
CA PHE A 74 -4.08 -27.72 -4.05
C PHE A 74 -3.84 -26.80 -2.85
N ALA A 75 -4.07 -27.28 -1.62
CA ALA A 75 -3.89 -26.53 -0.39
C ALA A 75 -2.46 -25.98 -0.22
N ARG A 76 -1.46 -26.58 -0.87
CA ARG A 76 -0.08 -26.04 -0.91
C ARG A 76 0.05 -24.75 -1.72
N HIS A 77 -0.77 -24.58 -2.75
CA HIS A 77 -0.82 -23.38 -3.59
C HIS A 77 -1.69 -22.29 -2.95
N PHE A 78 -2.59 -22.70 -2.07
CA PHE A 78 -3.57 -21.87 -1.40
C PHE A 78 -3.55 -22.15 0.10
N PRO A 79 -2.51 -21.73 0.83
CA PRO A 79 -2.49 -21.92 2.28
C PRO A 79 -3.76 -21.30 2.89
N PRO A 80 -4.35 -21.94 3.92
CA PRO A 80 -5.51 -21.36 4.60
C PRO A 80 -5.10 -20.00 5.14
N ILE A 81 -5.94 -18.99 4.94
CA ILE A 81 -5.71 -17.65 5.50
C ILE A 81 -6.17 -17.68 6.97
N THR A 82 -5.84 -18.76 7.69
CA THR A 82 -5.95 -18.86 9.14
C THR A 82 -4.75 -18.22 9.83
N GLU A 83 -3.63 -18.08 9.12
CA GLU A 83 -2.63 -17.12 9.51
C GLU A 83 -3.15 -15.78 9.05
N THR A 84 -3.58 -14.95 10.01
CA THR A 84 -3.46 -13.48 9.91
C THR A 84 -2.29 -13.22 8.97
N VAL A 85 -2.52 -12.66 7.78
CA VAL A 85 -1.41 -12.19 6.93
C VAL A 85 -0.49 -11.52 7.93
N PRO A 86 0.70 -12.08 8.25
CA PRO A 86 1.58 -11.34 9.09
C PRO A 86 1.71 -10.08 8.26
N ILE A 87 1.36 -8.95 8.85
CA ILE A 87 1.79 -7.66 8.33
C ILE A 87 3.31 -7.62 8.60
N GLY A 88 4.03 -8.64 8.13
CA GLY A 88 5.37 -8.69 7.66
C GLY A 88 5.34 -8.27 6.18
N LEU A 89 4.63 -7.16 5.89
CA LEU A 89 5.39 -6.05 5.31
C LEU A 89 6.59 -5.96 6.25
N SER A 90 7.73 -6.53 5.84
CA SER A 90 8.90 -6.56 6.72
C SER A 90 9.00 -5.15 7.26
N LEU A 91 8.87 -4.99 8.58
CA LEU A 91 9.24 -3.78 9.29
C LEU A 91 10.74 -3.63 9.03
N ILE A 92 11.11 -3.28 7.80
CA ILE A 92 12.27 -2.45 7.56
C ILE A 92 11.93 -1.28 8.45
N PRO A 93 12.65 -1.12 9.58
CA PRO A 93 12.23 -0.22 10.63
C PRO A 93 11.97 1.11 9.94
N SER A 94 10.78 1.67 10.09
CA SER A 94 10.36 2.91 9.40
C SER A 94 11.41 4.02 9.49
N ILE A 95 12.23 3.95 10.54
CA ILE A 95 13.44 4.74 10.79
C ILE A 95 14.52 4.56 9.71
N SER A 96 14.88 3.34 9.29
CA SER A 96 15.96 3.14 8.31
C SER A 96 15.62 3.72 6.94
N TYR A 97 14.35 3.71 6.53
CA TYR A 97 13.93 4.39 5.30
C TYR A 97 13.92 5.91 5.44
N ALA A 98 13.48 6.46 6.59
CA ALA A 98 13.59 7.89 6.85
C ALA A 98 15.06 8.36 6.81
N VAL A 99 15.97 7.57 7.39
CA VAL A 99 17.42 7.79 7.33
C VAL A 99 17.93 7.73 5.89
N MET A 100 17.51 6.72 5.10
CA MET A 100 17.90 6.60 3.68
C MET A 100 17.38 7.77 2.84
N ALA A 101 16.14 8.19 3.04
CA ALA A 101 15.57 9.36 2.38
C ALA A 101 16.41 10.62 2.68
N LEU A 102 16.77 10.82 3.95
CA LEU A 102 17.62 11.92 4.38
C LEU A 102 19.03 11.84 3.74
N PHE A 103 19.61 10.64 3.69
CA PHE A 103 20.90 10.38 3.03
C PHE A 103 20.88 10.66 1.52
N VAL A 104 19.76 10.46 0.84
CA VAL A 104 19.62 10.76 -0.59
C VAL A 104 19.34 12.25 -0.80
N THR A 105 18.49 12.86 0.02
CA THR A 105 18.03 14.24 -0.20
C THR A 105 19.06 15.28 0.23
N LEU A 106 19.85 15.00 1.25
CA LEU A 106 20.87 15.92 1.78
C LEU A 106 22.00 16.23 0.77
N PRO A 107 22.63 15.24 0.08
CA PRO A 107 23.61 15.55 -0.95
C PRO A 107 22.98 16.24 -2.17
N ILE A 108 21.75 15.89 -2.56
CA ILE A 108 21.02 16.59 -3.64
C ILE A 108 20.79 18.06 -3.25
N ALA A 109 20.33 18.32 -2.03
CA ALA A 109 20.11 19.67 -1.52
C ALA A 109 21.41 20.48 -1.47
N PHE A 110 22.49 19.87 -0.96
CA PHE A 110 23.80 20.50 -0.92
C PHE A 110 24.33 20.83 -2.32
N PHE A 111 24.18 19.92 -3.28
CA PHE A 111 24.65 20.12 -4.65
C PHE A 111 23.81 21.15 -5.39
N MET A 112 22.48 21.15 -5.22
CA MET A 112 21.59 22.17 -5.78
C MET A 112 21.91 23.55 -5.21
N HIS A 113 22.13 23.67 -3.90
CA HIS A 113 22.57 24.92 -3.27
C HIS A 113 23.88 25.45 -3.85
N ARG A 114 24.80 24.56 -4.25
CA ARG A 114 26.09 24.92 -4.86
C ARG A 114 26.00 25.24 -6.35
N LEU A 115 25.11 24.57 -7.09
CA LEU A 115 25.04 24.67 -8.56
C LEU A 115 24.05 25.72 -9.06
N ILE A 116 22.95 25.95 -8.32
CA ILE A 116 21.85 26.78 -8.79
C ILE A 116 21.62 27.88 -7.76
N VAL A 117 21.97 29.11 -8.13
CA VAL A 117 21.86 30.33 -7.31
C VAL A 117 20.40 30.61 -6.86
N ALA A 118 19.41 29.92 -7.44
CA ALA A 118 17.99 30.15 -7.18
C ALA A 118 17.23 28.97 -6.54
N SER A 119 17.86 27.83 -6.24
CA SER A 119 17.13 26.73 -5.58
C SER A 119 17.21 26.85 -4.06
N GLU A 120 16.10 27.23 -3.45
CA GLU A 120 15.93 27.26 -2.00
C GLU A 120 15.97 25.83 -1.43
N PRO A 121 16.97 25.48 -0.58
CA PRO A 121 17.14 24.12 -0.08
C PRO A 121 15.92 23.59 0.70
N GLU A 122 15.14 24.51 1.27
CA GLU A 122 13.90 24.26 2.01
C GLU A 122 12.87 23.49 1.18
N VAL A 123 12.79 23.77 -0.13
CA VAL A 123 11.89 23.09 -1.06
C VAL A 123 12.26 21.61 -1.20
N ILE A 124 13.57 21.30 -1.22
CA ILE A 124 14.08 19.94 -1.38
C ILE A 124 13.79 19.11 -0.13
N PHE A 125 13.99 19.70 1.06
CA PHE A 125 13.60 19.06 2.32
C PHE A 125 12.08 18.84 2.41
N THR A 126 11.28 19.78 1.89
CA THR A 126 9.82 19.64 1.84
C THR A 126 9.40 18.49 0.94
N LEU A 127 10.02 18.33 -0.24
CA LEU A 127 9.77 17.19 -1.13
C LEU A 127 10.16 15.86 -0.49
N ALA A 128 11.25 15.82 0.29
CA ALA A 128 11.66 14.65 1.06
C ALA A 128 10.59 14.24 2.08
N VAL A 129 10.08 15.21 2.85
CA VAL A 129 9.00 15.01 3.83
C VAL A 129 7.70 14.55 3.15
N CYS A 130 7.31 15.18 2.03
CA CYS A 130 6.18 14.74 1.21
C CYS A 130 6.31 13.27 0.81
N THR A 131 7.49 12.88 0.31
CA THR A 131 7.75 11.50 -0.16
C THR A 131 7.64 10.50 0.98
N ALA A 132 8.21 10.83 2.15
CA ALA A 132 8.07 10.00 3.35
C ALA A 132 6.62 9.92 3.83
N ALA A 133 5.86 11.01 3.76
CA ALA A 133 4.44 11.05 4.13
C ALA A 133 3.59 10.17 3.23
N MET A 134 3.81 10.22 1.92
CA MET A 134 3.09 9.38 0.96
C MET A 134 3.41 7.89 1.14
N GLY A 135 4.68 7.55 1.37
CA GLY A 135 5.13 6.16 1.47
C GLY A 135 4.82 5.48 2.81
N PHE A 136 4.96 6.22 3.92
CA PHE A 136 5.03 5.61 5.26
C PHE A 136 4.03 6.19 6.27
N GLY A 137 3.27 7.21 5.87
CA GLY A 137 2.27 7.85 6.72
C GLY A 137 2.83 8.92 7.65
N THR A 138 2.03 9.30 8.66
CA THR A 138 2.22 10.53 9.42
C THR A 138 3.42 10.52 10.36
N VAL A 139 3.62 9.44 11.13
CA VAL A 139 4.67 9.36 12.16
C VAL A 139 6.08 9.49 11.57
N PRO A 140 6.49 8.69 10.57
CA PRO A 140 7.83 8.81 9.98
C PRO A 140 8.04 10.16 9.27
N ALA A 141 6.99 10.75 8.67
CA ALA A 141 7.09 12.08 8.07
C ALA A 141 7.32 13.19 9.10
N LEU A 142 6.66 13.12 10.26
CA LEU A 142 6.90 14.04 11.38
C LEU A 142 8.32 13.91 11.93
N VAL A 143 8.83 12.68 12.09
CA VAL A 143 10.22 12.44 12.50
C VAL A 143 11.18 13.04 11.48
N LEU A 144 10.95 12.81 10.18
CA LEU A 144 11.78 13.37 9.11
C LEU A 144 11.70 14.90 9.06
N THR A 145 10.56 15.50 9.40
CA THR A 145 10.41 16.97 9.49
C THR A 145 11.35 17.54 10.55
N VAL A 146 11.36 16.96 11.76
CA VAL A 146 12.24 17.41 12.84
C VAL A 146 13.70 17.21 12.45
N LEU A 147 14.06 16.03 11.92
CA LEU A 147 15.42 15.73 11.49
C LEU A 147 15.89 16.65 10.36
N SER A 148 15.00 17.01 9.42
CA SER A 148 15.32 17.93 8.33
C SER A 148 15.60 19.34 8.84
N ALA A 149 14.82 19.83 9.81
CA ALA A 149 15.06 21.14 10.43
C ALA A 149 16.39 21.18 11.19
N VAL A 150 16.73 20.10 11.90
CA VAL A 150 18.04 19.95 12.55
C VAL A 150 19.15 19.92 11.49
N ALA A 151 19.02 19.09 10.45
CA ALA A 151 20.00 18.96 9.39
C ALA A 151 20.24 20.28 8.63
N TYR A 152 19.18 21.04 8.37
CA TYR A 152 19.25 22.36 7.74
C TYR A 152 20.03 23.36 8.59
N ASN A 153 19.70 23.47 9.87
CA ASN A 153 20.39 24.35 10.81
C ASN A 153 21.89 24.01 10.97
N PHE A 154 22.25 22.72 10.94
CA PHE A 154 23.65 22.31 11.07
C PHE A 154 24.46 22.40 9.77
N SER A 155 23.81 22.28 8.61
CA SER A 155 24.52 22.10 7.32
C SER A 155 24.54 23.34 6.43
N ILE A 156 23.50 24.18 6.48
CA ILE A 156 23.29 25.28 5.53
C ILE A 156 23.45 26.64 6.20
N VAL A 157 22.89 26.83 7.38
CA VAL A 157 23.18 28.01 8.19
C VAL A 157 24.66 27.91 8.57
N PRO A 158 25.51 28.93 8.27
CA PRO A 158 26.94 28.84 8.50
C PRO A 158 27.20 28.36 9.93
N PRO A 159 27.85 27.20 10.11
CA PRO A 159 28.03 26.62 11.43
C PRO A 159 29.13 27.41 12.14
N VAL A 160 28.76 28.41 12.91
CA VAL A 160 29.73 29.28 13.60
C VAL A 160 29.48 29.25 15.08
N THR A 161 29.66 28.08 15.73
CA THR A 161 29.90 27.97 17.19
C THR A 161 28.86 28.59 18.14
N GLU A 162 27.77 29.16 17.61
CA GLU A 162 26.80 29.98 18.32
C GLU A 162 25.41 29.45 18.02
N PHE A 163 24.62 29.32 19.08
CA PHE A 163 23.24 28.85 19.00
C PHE A 163 22.40 29.96 18.35
N SER A 164 22.14 29.86 17.04
CA SER A 164 21.26 30.81 16.35
C SER A 164 19.81 30.47 16.65
N PHE A 165 19.02 31.51 16.97
CA PHE A 165 17.57 31.36 17.03
C PHE A 165 17.01 31.18 15.61
N PRO A 166 15.99 30.32 15.43
CA PRO A 166 15.36 30.14 14.14
C PRO A 166 14.69 31.45 13.69
N THR A 167 14.90 31.80 12.43
CA THR A 167 14.27 32.93 11.77
C THR A 167 12.78 32.68 11.58
N VAL A 168 12.00 33.74 11.38
CA VAL A 168 10.55 33.63 11.12
C VAL A 168 10.27 32.76 9.88
N CYS A 169 11.11 32.89 8.84
CA CYS A 169 10.99 32.07 7.63
C CYS A 169 11.18 30.57 7.92
N GLU A 170 12.22 30.20 8.69
CA GLU A 170 12.48 28.81 9.08
C GLU A 170 11.33 28.21 9.91
N ILE A 171 10.73 29.00 10.80
CA ILE A 171 9.55 28.59 11.56
C ILE A 171 8.37 28.31 10.63
N VAL A 172 8.14 29.17 9.63
CA VAL A 172 7.08 28.97 8.63
C VAL A 172 7.31 27.68 7.83
N TYR A 173 8.54 27.41 7.39
CA TYR A 173 8.85 26.17 6.68
C TYR A 173 8.68 24.92 7.53
N LEU A 174 9.06 24.97 8.81
CA LEU A 174 8.79 23.89 9.74
C LEU A 174 7.28 23.63 9.86
N MET A 175 6.48 24.68 9.98
CA MET A 175 5.02 24.56 10.05
C MET A 175 4.40 23.98 8.78
N ILE A 176 4.93 24.35 7.60
CA ILE A 176 4.54 23.76 6.32
C ILE A 176 4.85 22.25 6.31
N ASN A 177 6.06 21.85 6.69
CA ASN A 177 6.45 20.42 6.71
C ASN A 177 5.65 19.59 7.71
N VAL A 178 5.33 20.14 8.88
CA VAL A 178 4.43 19.51 9.86
C VAL A 178 3.03 19.35 9.25
N SER A 179 2.51 20.39 8.60
CA SER A 179 1.20 20.36 7.96
C SER A 179 1.14 19.30 6.86
N VAL A 180 2.14 19.27 5.98
CA VAL A 180 2.29 18.26 4.91
C VAL A 180 2.33 16.84 5.49
N SER A 181 3.12 16.62 6.54
CA SER A 181 3.26 15.31 7.20
C SER A 181 1.93 14.77 7.74
N ILE A 182 0.98 15.63 8.06
CA ILE A 182 -0.34 15.26 8.59
C ILE A 182 -1.38 15.17 7.46
N VAL A 183 -1.44 16.20 6.61
CA VAL A 183 -2.48 16.35 5.59
C VAL A 183 -2.33 15.33 4.47
N VAL A 184 -1.11 15.06 4.00
CA VAL A 184 -0.89 14.14 2.87
C VAL A 184 -1.32 12.70 3.19
N PRO A 185 -0.89 12.09 4.32
CA PRO A 185 -1.36 10.75 4.68
C PRO A 185 -2.86 10.68 4.92
N TRP A 186 -3.44 11.74 5.50
CA TRP A 186 -4.87 11.83 5.73
C TRP A 186 -5.65 11.88 4.39
N ALA A 187 -5.20 12.69 3.44
CA ALA A 187 -5.81 12.81 2.12
C ALA A 187 -5.73 11.48 1.36
N LEU A 188 -4.57 10.80 1.39
CA LEU A 188 -4.41 9.49 0.75
C LEU A 188 -5.34 8.42 1.34
N ARG A 189 -5.54 8.42 2.66
CA ARG A 189 -6.51 7.52 3.31
C ARG A 189 -7.94 7.79 2.82
N LYS A 190 -8.33 9.06 2.74
CA LYS A 190 -9.66 9.46 2.26
C LYS A 190 -9.88 9.09 0.79
N VAL A 191 -8.89 9.30 -0.07
CA VAL A 191 -8.97 8.87 -1.48
C VAL A 191 -9.14 7.35 -1.57
N GLY A 192 -8.40 6.58 -0.76
CA GLY A 192 -8.53 5.13 -0.69
C GLY A 192 -9.92 4.67 -0.23
N GLU A 193 -10.52 5.35 0.75
CA GLU A 193 -11.90 5.10 1.20
C GLU A 193 -12.91 5.33 0.07
N HIS A 194 -12.80 6.44 -0.68
CA HIS A 194 -13.68 6.73 -1.80
C HIS A 194 -13.55 5.74 -2.95
N GLN A 195 -12.33 5.31 -3.28
CA GLN A 195 -12.11 4.30 -4.31
C GLN A 195 -12.73 2.95 -3.92
N ARG A 196 -12.61 2.56 -2.64
CA ARG A 196 -13.25 1.34 -2.12
C ARG A 196 -14.78 1.43 -2.16
N ALA A 197 -15.35 2.58 -1.75
CA ALA A 197 -16.80 2.80 -1.80
C ALA A 197 -17.33 2.81 -3.24
N ALA A 198 -16.62 3.45 -4.17
CA ALA A 198 -16.98 3.46 -5.60
C ALA A 198 -16.91 2.06 -6.22
N ALA A 199 -15.89 1.26 -5.86
CA ALA A 199 -15.79 -0.13 -6.29
C ALA A 199 -16.96 -0.98 -5.77
N GLN A 200 -17.36 -0.82 -4.50
CA GLN A 200 -18.51 -1.52 -3.92
C GLN A 200 -19.83 -1.11 -4.58
N GLY A 201 -20.03 0.18 -4.85
CA GLY A 201 -21.23 0.67 -5.53
C GLY A 201 -21.35 0.18 -6.97
N ARG A 202 -20.22 0.05 -7.69
CA ARG A 202 -20.20 -0.53 -9.04
C ARG A 202 -20.63 -2.00 -9.04
N ILE A 203 -20.21 -2.77 -8.04
CA ILE A 203 -20.61 -4.17 -7.87
C ILE A 203 -22.13 -4.27 -7.62
N ALA A 204 -22.69 -3.39 -6.77
CA ALA A 204 -24.11 -3.42 -6.41
C ALA A 204 -25.07 -3.05 -7.57
N ASN A 205 -24.61 -2.34 -8.60
CA ASN A 205 -25.42 -1.98 -9.77
C ASN A 205 -25.40 -3.03 -10.88
N ILE A 206 -24.52 -4.03 -10.79
CA ILE A 206 -24.40 -5.11 -11.79
C ILE A 206 -25.23 -6.34 -11.38
N SER A 207 -25.55 -6.49 -10.09
CA SER A 207 -26.45 -7.50 -9.52
C SER A 207 -27.92 -7.10 -9.56
#